data_AF-A0A3D4PFV9-F1
#
_entry.id   AF-A0A3D4PFV9-F1
#
_cell.length_a   1.000
_cell.length_b   1.000
_cell.length_c   1.000
_cell.angle_alpha   90.00
_cell.angle_beta   90.00
_cell.angle_gamma   90.00
#
_symmetry.space_group_name_H-M   'P 1'
#
loop_
_entity.id
_entity.type
_entity.pdbx_description
1 polymer ?
#
loop_
_entity_poly.entity_id
_entity_poly.type
_entity_poly.pdbx_seq_one_letter_code
_entity_poly.pdbx_strand_id
1 'polypeptide(L)'
;MAKLYAQRLQEMASSTAYQNVNFYGIMSNQHDSDEDIVEYARQHEISFPLLKDLHNRVADQFAAERTPEAFLLDDEYRIRYRGRIDDQFGIGTLLKEPRSHDLKNALDELLAGKNITFPVTNAVGCIIGR
;
A
#
# COMPACT_ATOMS: atom_id res chain seq x y z
N MET A 1 -5.78 -10.94 -1.45
CA MET A 1 -5.97 -9.93 -0.39
C MET A 1 -5.71 -8.52 -0.90
N ALA A 2 -4.61 -8.26 -1.62
CA ALA A 2 -4.30 -6.94 -2.18
C ALA A 2 -5.47 -6.29 -2.96
N LYS A 3 -6.20 -7.08 -3.77
CA LYS A 3 -7.38 -6.60 -4.51
C LYS A 3 -8.48 -5.99 -3.63
N LEU A 4 -8.61 -6.42 -2.37
CA LEU A 4 -9.62 -5.92 -1.42
C LEU A 4 -9.33 -4.48 -0.97
N TYR A 5 -8.10 -4.02 -1.14
CA TYR A 5 -7.66 -2.68 -0.74
C TYR A 5 -7.68 -1.66 -1.88
N ALA A 6 -7.95 -2.09 -3.12
CA ALA A 6 -7.88 -1.24 -4.30
C ALA A 6 -8.73 0.04 -4.15
N GLN A 7 -10.02 -0.14 -3.82
CA GLN A 7 -10.95 0.96 -3.62
C GLN A 7 -10.50 1.88 -2.48
N ARG A 8 -10.07 1.33 -1.34
CA ARG A 8 -9.62 2.12 -0.18
C ARG A 8 -8.41 2.99 -0.51
N LEU A 9 -7.43 2.43 -1.23
CA LEU A 9 -6.25 3.17 -1.66
C LEU A 9 -6.62 4.23 -2.71
N GLN A 10 -7.56 3.93 -3.60
CA GLN A 10 -8.06 4.89 -4.59
C GLN A 10 -8.82 6.06 -3.92
N GLU A 11 -9.65 5.79 -2.92
CA GLU A 11 -10.33 6.81 -2.12
C GLU A 11 -9.33 7.71 -1.39
N MET A 12 -8.25 7.12 -0.84
CA MET A 12 -7.17 7.91 -0.24
C MET A 12 -6.45 8.77 -1.30
N ALA A 13 -6.07 8.18 -2.44
CA ALA A 13 -5.36 8.88 -3.51
C ALA A 13 -6.16 10.04 -4.14
N SER A 14 -7.50 9.94 -4.13
CA SER A 14 -8.41 10.97 -4.67
C SER A 14 -8.90 11.97 -3.62
N SER A 15 -8.59 11.75 -2.34
CA SER A 15 -9.04 12.61 -1.25
C SER A 15 -8.35 13.97 -1.26
N THR A 16 -9.12 15.04 -1.09
CA THR A 16 -8.58 16.40 -0.91
C THR A 16 -7.70 16.53 0.34
N ALA A 17 -7.87 15.64 1.32
CA ALA A 17 -7.01 15.58 2.51
C ALA A 17 -5.57 15.17 2.19
N TYR A 18 -5.34 14.47 1.08
CA TYR A 18 -4.04 13.91 0.70
C TYR A 18 -3.52 14.46 -0.64
N GLN A 19 -3.97 15.66 -1.04
CA GLN A 19 -3.61 16.31 -2.29
C GLN A 19 -2.09 16.57 -2.48
N ASN A 20 -1.33 16.59 -1.38
CA ASN A 20 0.13 16.75 -1.38
C ASN A 20 0.88 15.42 -1.17
N VAL A 21 0.19 14.29 -1.28
CA VAL A 21 0.75 12.94 -1.14
C VAL A 21 0.67 12.23 -2.47
N ASN A 22 1.80 11.71 -2.95
CA ASN A 22 1.84 10.90 -4.15
C ASN A 22 1.59 9.42 -3.81
N PHE A 23 0.70 8.77 -4.56
CA PHE A 23 0.41 7.35 -4.43
C PHE A 23 0.98 6.59 -5.64
N TYR A 24 1.64 5.46 -5.37
CA TYR A 24 2.16 4.54 -6.39
C TYR A 24 1.86 3.11 -5.96
N GLY A 25 1.36 2.29 -6.88
CA GLY A 25 1.30 0.84 -6.69
C GLY A 25 2.49 0.18 -7.36
N ILE A 26 3.25 -0.62 -6.62
CA ILE A 26 4.42 -1.33 -7.15
C ILE A 26 4.06 -2.82 -7.30
N MET A 27 4.01 -3.28 -8.54
CA MET A 27 3.58 -4.63 -8.90
C MET A 27 4.80 -5.55 -9.03
N SER A 28 5.29 -6.04 -7.89
CA SER A 28 6.52 -6.83 -7.80
C SER A 28 6.33 -8.34 -7.94
N ASN A 29 5.11 -8.87 -7.98
CA ASN A 29 4.94 -10.31 -8.17
C ASN A 29 5.32 -10.70 -9.62
N GLN A 30 6.32 -11.57 -9.79
CA GLN A 30 6.82 -11.92 -11.14
C GLN A 30 5.78 -12.63 -12.00
N HIS A 31 4.84 -13.34 -11.37
CA HIS A 31 3.80 -14.09 -12.07
C HIS A 31 2.66 -13.22 -12.62
N ASP A 32 2.56 -11.94 -12.21
CA ASP A 32 1.53 -11.04 -12.72
C ASP A 32 1.98 -10.52 -14.10
N SER A 33 1.19 -10.73 -15.16
CA SER A 33 1.48 -10.15 -16.48
C SER A 33 1.18 -8.65 -16.53
N ASP A 34 1.67 -7.96 -17.57
CA ASP A 34 1.31 -6.55 -17.80
C ASP A 34 -0.20 -6.42 -18.07
N GLU A 35 -0.78 -7.38 -18.78
CA GLU A 35 -2.22 -7.47 -19.03
C GLU A 35 -3.02 -7.63 -17.73
N ASP A 36 -2.56 -8.46 -16.79
CA ASP A 36 -3.19 -8.62 -15.48
C ASP A 36 -3.19 -7.31 -14.68
N ILE A 37 -2.10 -6.55 -14.75
CA ILE A 37 -1.95 -5.26 -14.06
C ILE A 37 -2.87 -4.21 -14.67
N VAL A 38 -2.92 -4.12 -16.01
CA VAL A 38 -3.81 -3.19 -16.72
C VAL A 38 -5.27 -3.51 -16.42
N GLU A 39 -5.66 -4.79 -16.47
CA GLU A 39 -7.02 -5.21 -16.17
C GLU A 39 -7.37 -4.95 -14.70
N TYR A 40 -6.44 -5.20 -13.78
CA TYR A 40 -6.61 -4.85 -12.37
C TYR A 40 -6.85 -3.35 -12.17
N ALA A 41 -6.06 -2.49 -12.80
CA ALA A 41 -6.24 -1.05 -12.73
C ALA A 41 -7.64 -0.62 -13.22
N ARG A 42 -8.05 -1.19 -14.37
CA ARG A 42 -9.34 -0.90 -15.00
C ARG A 42 -10.53 -1.37 -14.16
N GLN A 43 -10.49 -2.61 -13.65
CA GLN A 43 -11.59 -3.20 -12.87
C GLN A 43 -11.84 -2.48 -11.54
N HIS A 44 -10.79 -1.91 -10.95
CA HIS A 44 -10.86 -1.23 -9.66
C HIS A 44 -10.78 0.29 -9.76
N GLU A 45 -10.86 0.84 -10.98
CA GLU A 45 -10.85 2.28 -11.25
C GLU A 45 -9.67 3.01 -10.60
N ILE A 46 -8.50 2.35 -10.59
CA ILE A 46 -7.28 2.89 -10.00
C ILE A 46 -6.72 3.98 -10.92
N SER A 47 -6.63 5.20 -10.39
CA SER A 47 -6.12 6.37 -11.12
C SER A 47 -4.68 6.74 -10.76
N PHE A 48 -4.17 6.26 -9.63
CA PHE A 48 -2.76 6.46 -9.28
C PHE A 48 -1.86 5.48 -10.06
N PRO A 49 -0.59 5.85 -10.37
CA PRO A 49 0.26 5.01 -11.22
C PRO A 49 0.52 3.62 -10.61
N LEU A 50 0.33 2.58 -11.43
CA LEU A 50 0.77 1.22 -11.16
C LEU A 50 2.01 0.92 -11.99
N LEU A 51 3.10 0.53 -11.33
CA LEU A 51 4.41 0.30 -11.93
C LEU A 51 4.80 -1.16 -11.78
N LYS A 52 5.08 -1.83 -12.90
CA LYS A 52 5.68 -3.18 -12.88
C LYS A 52 7.12 -3.09 -12.36
N ASP A 53 7.43 -3.85 -11.31
CA ASP A 53 8.78 -3.94 -10.76
C ASP A 53 9.49 -5.16 -11.33
N LEU A 54 10.09 -4.97 -12.51
CA LEU A 54 10.84 -6.00 -13.21
C LEU A 54 12.05 -6.43 -12.36
N HIS A 55 12.18 -7.75 -12.17
CA HIS A 55 13.23 -8.37 -11.35
C HIS A 55 13.22 -7.98 -9.87
N ASN A 56 12.06 -7.57 -9.32
CA ASN A 56 11.88 -7.29 -7.89
C ASN A 56 12.80 -6.21 -7.30
N ARG A 57 13.38 -5.33 -8.13
CA ARG A 57 14.40 -4.38 -7.68
C ARG A 57 13.89 -3.44 -6.59
N VAL A 58 12.67 -2.94 -6.75
CA VAL A 58 12.05 -2.05 -5.76
C VAL A 58 11.68 -2.84 -4.50
N ALA A 59 11.05 -4.01 -4.66
CA ALA A 59 10.72 -4.86 -3.52
C ALA A 59 11.97 -5.22 -2.69
N ASP A 60 13.08 -5.57 -3.34
CA ASP A 60 14.34 -5.93 -2.67
C ASP A 60 14.95 -4.72 -1.95
N GLN A 61 14.96 -3.55 -2.60
CA GLN A 61 15.49 -2.32 -1.99
C GLN A 61 14.68 -1.89 -0.75
N PHE A 62 13.37 -2.08 -0.77
CA PHE A 62 12.49 -1.77 0.36
C PHE A 62 12.37 -2.93 1.36
N ALA A 63 13.04 -4.05 1.08
CA ALA A 63 12.90 -5.32 1.77
C ALA A 63 11.42 -5.75 1.92
N ALA A 64 10.57 -5.44 0.93
CA ALA A 64 9.18 -5.83 0.88
C ALA A 64 9.05 -7.35 0.69
N GLU A 65 8.14 -7.95 1.46
CA GLU A 65 7.97 -9.41 1.49
C GLU A 65 6.56 -9.85 1.10
N ARG A 66 5.56 -8.96 1.28
CA ARG A 66 4.15 -9.33 1.19
C ARG A 66 3.34 -8.37 0.35
N THR A 67 2.22 -8.88 -0.18
CA THR A 67 1.19 -8.07 -0.82
C THR A 67 -0.18 -8.24 -0.15
N PRO A 68 -0.82 -7.14 0.29
CA PRO A 68 -0.32 -5.75 0.25
C PRO A 68 0.65 -5.44 1.41
N GLU A 69 1.59 -4.53 1.17
CA GLU A 69 2.46 -3.90 2.15
C GLU A 69 2.64 -2.42 1.74
N ALA A 70 2.45 -1.51 2.68
CA ALA A 70 2.49 -0.08 2.45
C ALA A 70 3.77 0.54 3.00
N PHE A 71 4.31 1.52 2.28
CA PHE A 71 5.47 2.32 2.68
C PHE A 71 5.11 3.80 2.55
N LEU A 72 5.38 4.58 3.58
CA LEU A 72 5.25 6.04 3.57
C LEU A 72 6.62 6.67 3.64
N LEU A 73 6.94 7.52 2.68
CA LEU A 73 8.19 8.27 2.65
C LEU A 73 7.91 9.74 2.94
N ASP A 74 8.84 10.41 3.62
CA ASP A 74 8.84 11.88 3.72
C ASP A 74 9.48 12.55 2.49
N ASP A 75 9.57 13.87 2.54
CA ASP A 75 10.15 14.73 1.49
C ASP A 75 11.66 14.52 1.29
N GLU A 76 12.33 13.91 2.26
CA GLU A 76 13.73 13.49 2.20
C GLU A 76 13.87 12.01 1.78
N TYR A 77 12.77 11.39 1.31
CA TYR A 77 12.66 10.00 0.87
C TYR A 77 13.01 8.97 1.96
N ARG A 78 12.87 9.32 3.24
CA ARG A 78 13.05 8.36 4.34
C ARG A 78 11.76 7.62 4.61
N ILE A 79 11.85 6.32 4.87
CA ILE A 79 10.70 5.51 5.28
C ILE A 79 10.27 5.93 6.68
N ARG A 80 9.05 6.47 6.78
CA ARG A 80 8.42 6.91 8.02
C ARG A 80 7.38 5.90 8.53
N TYR A 81 6.78 5.16 7.62
CA TYR A 81 5.89 4.05 7.94
C TYR A 81 6.12 2.86 7.01
N ARG A 82 6.03 1.65 7.56
CA ARG A 82 6.04 0.39 6.83
C ARG A 82 5.05 -0.60 7.47
N GLY A 83 4.15 -1.19 6.68
CA GLY A 83 3.33 -2.30 7.17
C GLY A 83 1.98 -2.46 6.51
N ARG A 84 0.95 -2.81 7.30
CA ARG A 84 -0.41 -3.03 6.79
C ARG A 84 -1.08 -1.73 6.37
N ILE A 85 -2.17 -1.84 5.62
CA ILE A 85 -3.02 -0.69 5.31
C ILE A 85 -3.98 -0.43 6.47
N ASP A 86 -4.65 -1.49 6.92
CA ASP A 86 -5.48 -1.57 8.13
C ASP A 86 -5.57 -3.04 8.60
N ASP A 87 -6.39 -3.31 9.62
CA ASP A 87 -6.61 -4.65 10.15
C ASP A 87 -7.91 -5.33 9.69
N GLN A 88 -8.59 -4.82 8.65
CA GLN A 88 -9.86 -5.39 8.20
C GLN A 88 -9.69 -6.79 7.59
N PHE A 89 -8.62 -6.99 6.81
CA PHE A 89 -8.36 -8.23 6.09
C PHE A 89 -7.13 -8.93 6.66
N GLY A 90 -7.26 -10.22 6.94
CA GLY A 90 -6.16 -11.05 7.41
C GLY A 90 -6.32 -12.52 7.00
N ILE A 91 -5.31 -13.34 7.31
CA ILE A 91 -5.39 -14.79 7.06
C ILE A 91 -6.48 -15.37 7.96
N GLY A 92 -7.57 -15.86 7.36
CA GLY A 92 -8.72 -16.39 8.08
C GLY A 92 -9.55 -15.36 8.84
N THR A 93 -9.30 -14.06 8.63
CA THR A 93 -10.01 -12.97 9.32
C THR A 93 -10.56 -11.97 8.31
N LEU A 94 -11.84 -11.66 8.42
CA LEU A 94 -12.52 -10.61 7.69
C LEU A 94 -13.41 -9.86 8.68
N LEU A 95 -13.02 -8.64 9.02
CA LEU A 95 -13.85 -7.77 9.85
C LEU A 95 -14.87 -7.03 8.99
N LYS A 96 -16.03 -6.74 9.58
CA LYS A 96 -17.04 -5.89 8.92
C LYS A 96 -16.46 -4.51 8.63
N GLU A 97 -15.73 -3.95 9.61
CA GLU A 97 -15.02 -2.69 9.52
C GLU A 97 -13.63 -2.84 10.16
N PRO A 98 -12.59 -2.12 9.69
CA PRO A 98 -11.30 -2.06 10.36
C PRO A 98 -11.46 -1.47 11.77
N ARG A 99 -10.67 -1.98 12.72
CA ARG A 99 -10.53 -1.42 14.07
C ARG A 99 -9.33 -0.46 14.15
N SER A 100 -8.34 -0.63 13.27
CA SER A 100 -7.18 0.25 13.13
C SER A 100 -6.98 0.62 11.65
N HIS A 101 -6.69 1.89 11.37
CA HIS A 101 -6.45 2.41 10.02
C HIS A 101 -4.98 2.81 9.84
N ASP A 102 -4.06 1.86 9.94
CA ASP A 102 -2.65 2.14 10.22
C ASP A 102 -1.96 3.04 9.19
N LEU A 103 -2.15 2.80 7.88
CA LEU A 103 -1.60 3.68 6.85
C LEU A 103 -2.21 5.08 6.91
N LYS A 104 -3.53 5.17 7.14
CA LYS A 104 -4.24 6.45 7.24
C LYS A 104 -3.74 7.25 8.45
N ASN A 105 -3.60 6.59 9.60
CA ASN A 105 -3.10 7.19 10.83
C ASN A 105 -1.67 7.71 10.63
N ALA A 106 -0.80 6.93 10.00
CA ALA A 106 0.57 7.34 9.69
C ALA A 106 0.62 8.56 8.77
N LEU A 107 -0.23 8.60 7.74
CA LEU A 107 -0.37 9.76 6.86
C LEU A 107 -0.84 11.01 7.63
N ASP A 108 -1.92 10.89 8.41
CA ASP A 108 -2.48 12.01 9.17
C ASP A 108 -1.48 12.56 10.20
N GLU A 109 -0.74 11.68 10.89
CA GLU A 109 0.29 12.06 11.85
C GLU A 109 1.47 12.76 11.17
N LEU A 110 1.97 12.22 10.05
CA LEU A 110 3.07 12.82 9.31
C LEU A 110 2.69 14.19 8.75
N LEU A 111 1.51 14.31 8.13
CA LEU A 111 1.01 15.57 7.58
C LEU A 111 0.73 16.62 8.67
N ALA A 112 0.40 16.20 9.89
CA ALA A 112 0.27 17.07 11.04
C ALA A 112 1.62 17.45 11.69
N GLY A 113 2.75 17.03 11.12
CA GLY A 113 4.08 17.29 11.66
C GLY A 113 4.37 16.53 12.97
N LYS A 114 3.64 15.44 13.23
CA LYS A 114 3.79 14.62 14.44
C LYS A 114 4.70 13.42 14.17
N ASN A 115 5.19 12.83 15.25
CA ASN A 115 5.79 11.50 15.18
C ASN A 115 4.69 10.46 14.91
N ILE A 116 4.99 9.51 14.02
CA ILE A 116 4.07 8.40 13.73
C ILE A 116 4.07 7.46 14.93
N THR A 117 2.89 7.19 15.49
CA THR A 117 2.74 6.39 16.72
C THR A 117 3.18 4.94 16.50
N PHE A 118 2.84 4.37 15.35
CA PHE A 118 3.20 3.01 14.96
C PHE A 118 3.93 3.02 13.61
N PRO A 119 5.24 3.30 13.59
CA PRO A 119 6.00 3.41 12.33
C PRO A 119 6.17 2.06 11.62
N VAL A 120 6.00 0.95 12.34
CA VAL A 120 6.07 -0.41 11.78
C VAL A 120 4.87 -1.21 12.25
N THR A 121 4.17 -1.83 11.31
CA THR A 121 3.11 -2.81 11.59
C THR A 121 3.31 -4.07 10.75
N ASN A 122 2.74 -5.19 11.20
CA ASN A 122 2.87 -6.45 10.47
C ASN A 122 1.94 -6.45 9.25
N ALA A 123 2.52 -6.42 8.05
CA ALA A 123 1.78 -6.64 6.81
C ALA A 123 1.28 -8.09 6.75
N VAL A 124 -0.01 -8.25 6.41
CA VAL A 124 -0.64 -9.56 6.25
C VAL A 124 -1.05 -9.70 4.79
N GLY A 125 -0.58 -10.76 4.15
CA GLY A 125 -0.59 -10.82 2.70
C GLY A 125 0.01 -12.08 2.13
N CYS A 126 -0.15 -12.27 0.82
CA CYS A 126 0.58 -13.29 0.07
C CYS A 126 2.07 -12.91 0.04
N ILE A 127 2.96 -13.90 -0.02
CA ILE A 127 4.39 -13.65 -0.26
C ILE A 127 4.55 -13.14 -1.69
N ILE A 128 5.44 -12.17 -1.89
CA ILE A 128 5.83 -11.71 -3.24
C ILE A 128 6.56 -12.86 -3.94
N GLY A 129 6.03 -13.30 -5.09
CA GLY A 129 6.73 -14.25 -5.96
C GLY A 129 7.91 -13.57 -6.63
N ARG A 130 9.11 -14.10 -6.37
CA ARG A 130 10.40 -13.68 -6.94
C ARG A 130 11.00 -14.78 -7.80
#